data_AF-A7SLB2-F1
#
_entry.id   AF-A7SLB2-F1
#
_cell.length_a   1.000
_cell.length_b   1.000
_cell.length_c   1.000
_cell.angle_alpha   90.00
_cell.angle_beta   90.00
_cell.angle_gamma   90.00
#
_symmetry.space_group_name_H-M   'P 1'
#
loop_
_entity.id
_entity.type
_entity.pdbx_description
1 polymer ?
#
loop_
_entity_poly.entity_id
_entity_poly.type
_entity_poly.pdbx_seq_one_letter_code
_entity_poly.pdbx_strand_id
1 'polypeptide(L)' 'KKPAEHPKYSEMIAAAISSLKDRNGSSRQAIEKYIKANYKVGESVGVHLKMALKRAVAGGSILQTKGVGASGSFKLAK' A
#
# COMPACT_ATOMS: atom_id res chain seq x y z
N LYS A 1 -3.38 -5.32 -25.23
CA LYS A 1 -3.07 -4.50 -24.03
C LYS A 1 -1.79 -5.06 -23.42
N LYS A 2 -0.68 -4.31 -23.39
CA LYS A 2 0.53 -4.78 -22.68
C LYS A 2 0.13 -5.03 -21.21
N PRO A 3 0.40 -6.21 -20.64
CA PRO A 3 0.17 -6.43 -19.22
C PRO A 3 1.01 -5.41 -18.45
N ALA A 4 0.44 -4.88 -17.36
CA ALA A 4 1.22 -4.05 -16.47
C ALA A 4 2.40 -4.87 -15.95
N GLU A 5 3.61 -4.30 -15.94
CA GLU A 5 4.82 -4.96 -15.46
C GLU A 5 4.85 -5.12 -13.93
N HIS A 6 3.77 -4.73 -13.25
CA HIS A 6 3.63 -4.79 -11.80
C HIS A 6 2.38 -5.58 -11.39
N PRO A 7 2.40 -6.25 -10.23
CA PRO A 7 1.23 -6.93 -9.68
C PRO A 7 0.16 -5.93 -9.24
N LYS A 8 -0.97 -6.44 -8.71
CA LYS A 8 -2.04 -5.58 -8.20
C LYS A 8 -1.55 -4.71 -7.05
N TYR A 9 -2.12 -3.52 -6.89
CA TYR A 9 -1.77 -2.63 -5.77
C TYR A 9 -1.97 -3.27 -4.40
N SER A 10 -3.01 -4.11 -4.22
CA SER A 10 -3.22 -4.83 -2.96
C SER A 10 -2.05 -5.76 -2.61
N GLU A 11 -1.49 -6.46 -3.60
CA GLU A 11 -0.34 -7.34 -3.43
C GLU A 11 0.93 -6.53 -3.17
N MET A 12 1.15 -5.44 -3.91
CA MET A 12 2.28 -4.53 -3.68
C MET A 12 2.24 -3.88 -2.28
N ILE A 13 1.05 -3.51 -1.79
CA ILE A 13 0.86 -2.98 -0.44
C ILE A 13 1.18 -4.04 0.62
N ALA A 14 0.69 -5.27 0.43
CA ALA A 14 0.96 -6.36 1.35
C ALA A 14 2.46 -6.70 1.41
N ALA A 15 3.12 -6.77 0.25
CA ALA A 15 4.56 -6.96 0.15
C ALA A 15 5.33 -5.82 0.85
N ALA A 16 4.92 -4.56 0.62
CA ALA A 16 5.54 -3.40 1.27
C ALA A 16 5.42 -3.47 2.80
N ILE A 17 4.23 -3.73 3.34
CA ILE A 17 4.00 -3.81 4.79
C ILE A 17 4.81 -4.97 5.40
N SER A 18 4.83 -6.13 4.74
CA SER A 18 5.63 -7.29 5.18
C SER A 18 7.14 -7.03 5.11
N SER A 19 7.60 -6.24 4.14
CA SER A 19 9.02 -5.93 3.97
C SER A 19 9.50 -4.85 4.94
N LEU A 20 8.68 -3.83 5.21
CA LEU A 20 9.06 -2.70 6.06
C LEU A 20 9.02 -3.07 7.56
N LYS A 21 8.21 -4.06 7.95
CA LYS A 21 8.15 -4.62 9.31
C LYS A 21 8.04 -3.57 10.43
N ASP A 22 7.38 -2.46 10.15
CA ASP A 22 7.21 -1.38 11.12
C ASP A 22 6.33 -1.85 12.30
N ARG A 23 6.82 -1.68 13.53
CA ARG A 23 6.10 -2.08 14.75
C ARG A 23 4.70 -1.49 14.83
N ASN A 24 4.49 -0.29 14.28
CA ASN A 24 3.21 0.42 14.26
C ASN A 24 2.49 0.35 12.90
N GLY A 25 2.99 -0.45 11.96
CA GLY A 25 2.53 -0.46 10.57
C GLY A 25 3.21 0.63 9.74
N SER A 26 3.14 0.46 8.43
CA SER A 26 3.85 1.30 7.47
C SER A 26 2.96 2.43 6.99
N SER A 27 3.54 3.63 6.89
CA SER A 27 2.80 4.81 6.42
C SER A 27 2.56 4.74 4.91
N ARG A 28 1.56 5.49 4.43
CA ARG A 28 1.31 5.65 2.98
C ARG A 28 2.59 6.01 2.21
N GLN A 29 3.40 6.92 2.76
CA GLN A 29 4.62 7.42 2.13
C GLN A 29 5.70 6.33 2.08
N ALA A 30 5.85 5.54 3.15
CA ALA A 30 6.80 4.44 3.20
C ALA A 30 6.42 3.33 2.19
N ILE A 31 5.12 3.00 2.12
CA ILE A 31 4.59 2.05 1.13
C ILE A 31 4.81 2.58 -0.29
N GLU A 32 4.51 3.86 -0.54
CA GLU A 32 4.73 4.50 -1.84
C GLU A 32 6.19 4.44 -2.27
N LYS A 33 7.12 4.74 -1.36
CA LYS A 33 8.56 4.67 -1.60
C LYS A 33 9.00 3.24 -1.93
N TYR A 34 8.52 2.25 -1.17
CA TYR A 34 8.82 0.85 -1.43
C TYR A 34 8.30 0.43 -2.82
N ILE A 35 7.07 0.77 -3.17
CA ILE A 35 6.47 0.39 -4.45
C ILE A 35 7.25 1.00 -5.62
N LYS A 36 7.60 2.29 -5.53
CA LYS A 36 8.41 2.98 -6.56
C LYS A 36 9.83 2.40 -6.70
N ALA A 37 10.40 1.86 -5.62
CA ALA A 37 11.73 1.26 -5.64
C ALA A 37 11.73 -0.19 -6.15
N ASN A 38 10.66 -0.95 -5.92
CA ASN A 38 10.61 -2.40 -6.21
C ASN A 38 9.81 -2.76 -7.46
N TYR A 39 8.91 -1.89 -7.93
CA TYR A 39 8.04 -2.18 -9.05
C TYR A 39 8.09 -1.06 -10.09
N LYS A 40 7.90 -1.44 -11.36
CA LYS A 40 7.84 -0.49 -12.47
C LYS A 40 6.46 0.13 -12.55
N VAL A 41 6.26 1.18 -11.76
CA VAL A 41 4.97 1.88 -11.64
C VAL A 41 5.04 3.27 -12.27
N GLY A 42 3.91 3.73 -12.83
CA GLY A 42 3.82 5.06 -13.47
C GLY A 42 3.76 6.22 -12.47
N GLU A 43 3.74 7.46 -12.98
CA GLU A 43 3.75 8.67 -12.14
C GLU A 43 2.54 8.78 -11.21
N SER A 44 1.39 8.19 -11.58
CA SER A 44 0.13 8.29 -10.82
C SER A 44 0.01 7.30 -9.64
N VAL A 45 1.11 6.74 -9.14
CA VAL A 45 1.10 5.78 -8.01
C VAL A 45 0.38 6.31 -6.79
N GLY A 46 0.60 7.58 -6.43
CA GLY A 46 0.01 8.16 -5.23
C GLY A 46 -1.52 8.11 -5.23
N VAL A 47 -2.15 8.35 -6.39
CA VAL A 47 -3.62 8.34 -6.53
C VAL A 47 -4.15 6.91 -6.42
N HIS A 48 -3.55 5.97 -7.15
CA HIS A 48 -3.93 4.56 -7.14
C HIS A 48 -3.73 3.94 -5.74
N LEU A 49 -2.61 4.23 -5.09
CA LEU A 49 -2.30 3.77 -3.74
C LEU A 49 -3.31 4.32 -2.72
N LYS A 50 -3.69 5.60 -2.82
CA LYS A 50 -4.69 6.21 -1.94
C LYS A 50 -6.05 5.50 -2.03
N MET A 51 -6.50 5.19 -3.25
CA MET A 51 -7.73 4.43 -3.48
C MET A 51 -7.62 2.98 -2.99
N ALA A 52 -6.51 2.32 -3.29
CA ALA A 52 -6.26 0.93 -2.90
C ALA A 52 -6.24 0.77 -1.38
N LEU A 53 -5.56 1.66 -0.65
CA LEU A 53 -5.53 1.65 0.82
C LEU A 53 -6.92 1.82 1.42
N LYS A 54 -7.72 2.80 0.94
CA LYS A 54 -9.10 2.97 1.41
C LYS A 54 -9.95 1.72 1.20
N ARG A 55 -9.85 1.11 0.02
CA ARG A 55 -10.58 -0.13 -0.32
C ARG A 55 -10.11 -1.31 0.50
N ALA A 56 -8.80 -1.46 0.72
CA ALA A 56 -8.23 -2.56 1.48
C ALA A 56 -8.57 -2.47 2.98
N VAL A 57 -8.66 -1.25 3.54
CA VAL A 57 -9.17 -1.02 4.90
C VAL A 57 -10.66 -1.35 4.98
N ALA A 58 -11.47 -0.85 4.04
CA ALA A 58 -12.90 -1.13 4.01
C ALA A 58 -13.21 -2.64 3.82
N GLY A 59 -12.39 -3.34 3.04
CA GLY A 59 -12.48 -4.78 2.83
C GLY A 59 -11.82 -5.63 3.91
N GLY A 60 -11.28 -5.03 4.97
CA GLY A 60 -10.66 -5.74 6.09
C GLY A 60 -9.35 -6.47 5.78
N SER A 61 -8.76 -6.28 4.60
CA SER A 61 -7.49 -6.93 4.22
C SER A 61 -6.28 -6.30 4.93
N ILE A 62 -6.39 -5.02 5.28
CA ILE A 62 -5.39 -4.29 6.07
C ILE A 62 -6.08 -3.50 7.18
N LEU A 63 -5.39 -3.31 8.30
CA LEU A 63 -5.84 -2.53 9.43
C LEU A 63 -5.15 -1.17 9.43
N GLN A 64 -5.94 -0.10 9.58
CA GLN A 64 -5.42 1.24 9.84
C GLN A 64 -5.08 1.35 11.33
N THR A 65 -3.80 1.54 11.65
CA THR A 65 -3.32 1.64 13.04
C THR A 65 -3.24 3.07 13.55
N LYS A 66 -3.05 4.04 12.65
CA LYS A 66 -2.93 5.47 12.97
C LYS A 66 -3.56 6.33 11.89
N GLY A 67 -4.02 7.51 12.28
CA GLY A 67 -4.59 8.52 11.40
C GLY A 67 -6.02 8.17 10.94
N VAL A 68 -6.49 8.88 9.91
CA VAL A 68 -7.86 8.73 9.37
C VAL A 68 -7.81 8.61 7.85
N GLY A 69 -8.46 7.57 7.32
CA GLY A 69 -8.53 7.30 5.89
C GLY A 69 -7.15 6.92 5.31
N ALA A 70 -6.80 7.48 4.15
CA ALA A 70 -5.51 7.17 3.50
C ALA A 70 -4.31 7.92 4.12
N SER A 71 -4.56 8.80 5.08
CA SER A 71 -3.54 9.52 5.84
C SER A 71 -3.31 8.79 7.15
N GLY A 72 -2.37 7.83 7.13
CA GLY A 72 -2.19 6.93 8.25
C GLY A 72 -1.10 5.89 8.07
N SER A 73 -1.02 5.02 9.07
CA SER A 73 -0.21 3.80 9.06
C SER A 73 -1.09 2.58 8.92
N PHE A 74 -0.60 1.59 8.20
CA PHE A 74 -1.35 0.38 7.84
C PHE A 74 -0.56 -0.88 8.22
N LYS A 75 -1.27 -1.88 8.74
CA LYS A 75 -0.75 -3.22 8.98
C LYS A 75 -1.55 -4.24 8.18
N LEU A 76 -0.97 -5.39 7.90
CA LEU A 76 -1.74 -6.53 7.42
C LEU A 76 -2.77 -6.90 8.49
N ALA A 77 -4.01 -7.12 8.07
CA ALA A 77 -4.99 -7.77 8.91
C ALA A 77 -4.54 -9.21 9.15
N LYS A 78 -4.78 -9.71 10.36
CA LYS A 78 -4.45 -11.09 10.73
C LYS A 78 -5.49 -12.05 10.17
#